data_AF-A0A1C5FZC2-F1
#
_entry.id   AF-A0A1C5FZC2-F1
#
_cell.length_a   1.000
_cell.length_b   1.000
_cell.length_c   1.000
_cell.angle_alpha   90.00
_cell.angle_beta   90.00
_cell.angle_gamma   90.00
#
_symmetry.space_group_name_H-M   'P 1'
#
loop_
_entity.id
_entity.type
_entity.pdbx_description
1 polymer ?
#
loop_
_entity_poly.entity_id
_entity_poly.type
_entity_poly.pdbx_seq_one_letter_code
_entity_poly.pdbx_strand_id
1 'polypeptide(L)'
;MQLAIATGVTVLATGLFLAPLSDHLDDQAMRRALAIAQTTAAEPRLAEALQHTRPAPGGPVQTEAERIRRATGAEYVVIMDRHGVRWSHTSPGEIGKHVSTDPTDAIQGREVMEIDEGTLGRSARGKVPLRAGDGRIVGAVSVGISYESVRARLVASVPEMLAYAGGALAVGALAAYVVARRLQRRTHDLAFSDISALLAEREAMLHGIREGVVALDAHGRIRLVNDEAQRLLELRPEGTGQPLEAVLPPGRTTDVLSGRATGADLLTVSGGRVLVA
;
A
#
# COMPACT_ATOMS: atom_id res chain seq x y z
N MET A 1 -0.25 -11.45 5.75
CA MET A 1 0.60 -11.66 4.56
C MET A 1 0.42 -10.57 3.51
N GLN A 2 -0.79 -10.34 2.98
CA GLN A 2 -1.03 -9.34 1.92
C GLN A 2 -0.65 -7.89 2.28
N LEU A 3 -0.92 -7.44 3.51
CA LEU A 3 -0.47 -6.11 3.98
C LEU A 3 1.05 -5.97 4.02
N ALA A 4 1.77 -7.01 4.46
CA ALA A 4 3.23 -7.00 4.48
C ALA A 4 3.83 -6.95 3.07
N ILE A 5 3.20 -7.66 2.12
CA ILE A 5 3.58 -7.63 0.70
C ILE A 5 3.31 -6.25 0.09
N ALA A 6 2.13 -5.67 0.33
CA ALA A 6 1.78 -4.34 -0.18
C ALA A 6 2.71 -3.24 0.38
N THR A 7 2.98 -3.25 1.68
CA THR A 7 3.93 -2.33 2.31
C THR A 7 5.34 -2.54 1.79
N GLY A 8 5.78 -3.80 1.65
CA GLY A 8 7.10 -4.15 1.11
C GLY A 8 7.29 -3.68 -0.34
N VAL A 9 6.29 -3.88 -1.20
CA VAL A 9 6.32 -3.41 -2.60
C VAL A 9 6.34 -1.88 -2.66
N THR A 10 5.59 -1.19 -1.79
CA THR A 10 5.57 0.28 -1.75
C THR A 10 6.93 0.85 -1.34
N VAL A 11 7.55 0.29 -0.30
CA VAL A 11 8.89 0.68 0.15
C VAL A 11 9.94 0.39 -0.93
N LEU A 12 9.86 -0.79 -1.55
CA LEU A 12 10.80 -1.18 -2.61
C LEU A 12 10.66 -0.28 -3.84
N ALA A 13 9.43 -0.01 -4.30
CA ALA A 13 9.18 0.88 -5.42
C ALA A 13 9.65 2.31 -5.11
N THR A 14 9.37 2.83 -3.91
CA THR A 14 9.83 4.17 -3.50
C THR A 14 11.36 4.24 -3.48
N GLY A 15 12.03 3.22 -2.94
CA GLY A 15 13.50 3.14 -2.93
C GLY A 15 14.12 3.01 -4.32
N LEU A 16 13.52 2.20 -5.20
CA LEU A 16 14.02 1.97 -6.56
C LEU A 16 13.87 3.22 -7.44
N PHE A 17 12.86 4.05 -7.20
CA PHE A 17 12.63 5.30 -7.93
C PHE A 17 13.51 6.46 -7.43
N LEU A 18 14.06 6.41 -6.22
CA LEU A 18 14.83 7.53 -5.63
C LEU A 18 16.19 7.77 -6.32
N ALA A 19 16.88 6.70 -6.74
CA ALA A 19 18.19 6.82 -7.36
C ALA A 19 18.13 7.41 -8.79
N PRO A 20 17.30 6.89 -9.73
CA PRO A 20 17.15 7.51 -11.05
C PRO A 20 16.61 8.95 -11.00
N LEU A 21 15.80 9.27 -9.99
CA LEU A 21 15.28 10.61 -9.80
C LEU A 21 16.40 11.61 -9.48
N SER A 22 17.43 11.19 -8.75
CA SER A 22 18.55 12.07 -8.38
C SER A 22 19.38 12.47 -9.61
N ASP A 23 19.73 11.52 -10.47
CA ASP A 23 20.49 11.79 -11.70
C ASP A 23 19.71 12.71 -12.66
N HIS A 24 18.39 12.52 -12.77
CA HIS A 24 17.56 13.37 -13.61
C HIS A 24 17.53 14.83 -13.13
N LEU A 25 17.54 15.04 -11.81
CA LEU A 25 17.54 16.38 -11.23
C LEU A 25 18.87 17.09 -11.43
N ASP A 26 19.98 16.35 -11.32
CA ASP A 26 21.33 16.84 -11.59
C ASP A 26 21.43 17.34 -13.03
N ASP A 27 20.95 16.53 -14.00
CA ASP A 27 20.87 16.90 -15.40
C ASP A 27 19.98 18.14 -15.65
N GLN A 28 18.80 18.20 -15.04
CA GLN A 28 17.91 19.34 -15.18
C GLN A 28 18.53 20.63 -14.63
N ALA A 29 19.19 20.55 -13.48
CA ALA A 29 19.88 21.69 -12.87
C ALA A 29 21.04 22.18 -13.74
N MET A 30 21.86 21.26 -14.28
CA MET A 30 22.96 21.61 -15.19
C MET A 30 22.44 22.26 -16.48
N ARG A 31 21.39 21.70 -17.11
CA ARG A 31 20.78 22.29 -18.32
C ARG A 31 20.20 23.67 -18.06
N ARG A 32 19.56 23.87 -16.90
CA ARG A 32 19.02 25.18 -16.52
C ARG A 32 20.13 26.19 -16.29
N ALA A 33 21.21 25.80 -15.62
CA ALA A 33 22.39 26.66 -15.45
C ALA A 33 23.00 27.05 -16.81
N LEU A 34 23.14 26.08 -17.72
CA LEU A 34 23.62 26.31 -19.09
C LEU A 34 22.71 27.26 -19.87
N ALA A 35 21.39 27.08 -19.83
CA ALA A 35 20.45 27.95 -20.53
C ALA A 35 20.51 29.40 -20.05
N ILE A 36 20.66 29.62 -18.73
CA ILE A 36 20.86 30.96 -18.16
C ILE A 36 22.21 31.53 -18.63
N ALA A 37 23.27 30.72 -18.62
CA ALA A 37 24.60 31.13 -19.08
C ALA A 37 24.58 31.51 -20.58
N GLN A 38 23.92 30.73 -21.44
CA GLN A 38 23.74 31.01 -22.86
C GLN A 38 22.97 32.32 -23.08
N THR A 39 21.87 32.51 -22.36
CA THR A 39 21.06 33.74 -22.45
C THR A 39 21.85 34.96 -22.00
N THR A 40 22.65 34.81 -20.93
CA THR A 40 23.52 35.87 -20.42
C THR A 40 24.65 36.18 -21.41
N ALA A 41 25.25 35.15 -22.03
CA ALA A 41 26.32 35.30 -23.00
C ALA A 41 25.84 35.89 -24.34
N ALA A 42 24.55 35.77 -24.64
CA ALA A 42 23.92 36.35 -25.83
C ALA A 42 23.64 37.86 -25.72
N GLU A 43 23.78 38.47 -24.54
CA GLU A 43 23.56 39.90 -24.33
C GLU A 43 24.76 40.73 -24.86
N PRO A 44 24.60 41.50 -25.96
CA PRO A 44 25.74 42.19 -26.59
C PRO A 44 26.40 43.22 -25.67
N ARG A 45 25.61 43.88 -24.82
CA ARG A 45 26.08 44.90 -23.88
C ARG A 45 27.08 44.35 -22.86
N LEU A 46 26.98 43.06 -22.52
CA LEU A 46 27.90 42.43 -21.58
C LEU A 46 29.29 42.24 -22.18
N ALA A 47 29.38 41.82 -23.45
CA ALA A 47 30.64 41.69 -24.16
C ALA A 47 31.31 43.06 -24.40
N GLU A 48 30.53 44.10 -24.66
CA GLU A 48 31.04 45.48 -24.77
C GLU A 48 31.52 46.00 -23.42
N ALA A 49 30.72 45.85 -22.37
CA ALA A 49 31.07 46.30 -21.03
C ALA A 49 32.33 45.59 -20.50
N LEU A 50 32.48 44.29 -20.76
CA LEU A 50 33.67 43.53 -20.36
C LEU A 50 34.96 44.09 -20.99
N GLN A 51 34.90 44.54 -22.25
CA GLN A 51 36.07 45.07 -22.98
C GLN A 51 36.43 46.51 -22.59
N HIS A 52 35.45 47.33 -22.22
CA HIS A 52 35.64 48.77 -22.02
C HIS A 52 35.65 49.19 -20.55
N THR A 53 35.40 48.27 -19.62
CA THR A 53 35.35 48.57 -18.18
C THR A 53 36.29 47.67 -17.37
N ARG A 54 36.62 48.12 -16.16
CA ARG A 54 37.42 47.36 -15.19
C ARG A 54 36.52 46.58 -14.24
N PRO A 55 37.01 45.47 -13.65
CA PRO A 55 36.26 44.74 -12.64
C PRO A 55 36.00 45.65 -11.44
N ALA A 56 34.73 45.83 -11.07
CA ALA A 56 34.34 46.66 -9.94
C ALA A 56 33.01 46.17 -9.33
N PRO A 57 32.87 46.18 -7.99
CA PRO A 57 31.61 45.86 -7.30
C PRO A 57 30.36 46.62 -7.74
N GLY A 58 30.52 47.85 -8.24
CA GLY A 58 29.44 48.66 -8.80
C GLY A 58 29.53 48.83 -10.31
N GLY A 59 30.36 48.03 -10.98
CA GLY A 59 30.54 48.10 -12.43
C GLY A 59 29.34 47.57 -13.21
N PRO A 60 29.18 47.95 -14.48
CA PRO A 60 28.02 47.56 -15.29
C PRO A 60 27.87 46.04 -15.43
N VAL A 61 28.98 45.31 -15.55
CA VAL A 61 28.97 43.84 -15.65
C VAL A 61 28.45 43.20 -14.37
N GLN A 62 28.86 43.69 -13.19
CA GLN A 62 28.40 43.19 -11.90
C GLN A 62 26.91 43.50 -11.67
N THR A 63 26.46 44.71 -12.01
CA THR A 63 25.05 45.09 -11.89
C THR A 63 24.15 44.19 -12.73
N GLU A 64 24.55 43.91 -13.97
CA GLU A 64 23.78 43.06 -14.87
C GLU A 64 23.80 41.59 -14.42
N ALA A 65 24.95 41.08 -13.98
CA ALA A 65 25.06 39.74 -13.41
C ALA A 65 24.12 39.56 -12.20
N GLU A 66 24.07 40.53 -11.29
CA GLU A 66 23.20 40.51 -10.12
C GLU A 66 21.71 40.59 -10.50
N ARG A 67 21.37 41.39 -11.51
CA ARG A 67 20.02 41.47 -12.05
C ARG A 67 19.56 40.11 -12.57
N ILE A 68 20.38 39.46 -13.38
CA ILE A 68 20.11 38.12 -13.94
C ILE A 68 20.04 37.08 -12.83
N ARG A 69 20.99 37.08 -11.89
CA ARG A 69 21.02 36.17 -10.74
C ARG A 69 19.71 36.21 -9.96
N ARG A 70 19.26 37.42 -9.60
CA ARG A 70 18.01 37.63 -8.84
C ARG A 70 16.77 37.25 -9.64
N ALA A 71 16.73 37.57 -10.94
CA ALA A 71 15.60 37.24 -11.80
C ALA A 71 15.45 35.73 -12.04
N THR A 72 16.57 35.00 -12.14
CA THR A 72 16.58 33.57 -12.46
C THR A 72 16.59 32.66 -11.24
N GLY A 73 16.91 33.22 -10.06
CA GLY A 73 17.12 32.47 -8.83
C GLY A 73 18.42 31.65 -8.83
N ALA A 74 19.37 31.98 -9.70
CA ALA A 74 20.69 31.35 -9.69
C ALA A 74 21.45 31.68 -8.39
N GLU A 75 22.29 30.77 -7.93
CA GLU A 75 23.13 30.99 -6.75
C GLU A 75 24.21 32.04 -7.04
N TYR A 76 24.78 31.98 -8.25
CA TYR A 76 25.69 32.98 -8.77
C TYR A 76 25.60 33.08 -10.30
N VAL A 77 25.99 34.25 -10.80
CA VAL A 77 26.27 34.51 -12.22
C VAL A 77 27.63 35.21 -12.26
N VAL A 78 28.65 34.49 -12.69
CA VAL A 78 30.05 34.95 -12.74
C VAL A 78 30.45 35.13 -14.19
N ILE A 79 30.78 36.36 -14.54
CA ILE A 79 31.33 36.75 -15.84
C ILE A 79 32.81 36.98 -15.62
N MET A 80 33.64 36.41 -16.49
CA MET A 80 35.09 36.49 -16.42
C MET A 80 35.70 36.82 -17.77
N ASP A 81 36.88 37.43 -17.76
CA ASP A 81 37.65 37.68 -18.99
C ASP A 81 38.39 36.42 -19.48
N ARG A 82 39.14 36.56 -20.57
CA ARG A 82 39.98 35.49 -21.15
C ARG A 82 41.14 35.06 -20.26
N HIS A 83 41.49 35.84 -19.25
CA HIS A 83 42.53 35.51 -18.29
C HIS A 83 41.96 34.80 -17.05
N GLY A 84 40.64 34.59 -17.00
CA GLY A 84 39.96 33.97 -15.86
C GLY A 84 39.76 34.92 -14.69
N VAL A 85 39.92 36.23 -14.88
CA VAL A 85 39.66 37.25 -13.85
C VAL A 85 38.16 37.54 -13.81
N ARG A 86 37.57 37.59 -12.62
CA ARG A 86 36.12 37.78 -12.41
C ARG A 86 35.71 39.25 -12.53
N TRP A 87 34.76 39.57 -13.40
CA TRP A 87 34.08 40.87 -13.45
C TRP A 87 32.81 40.90 -12.63
N SER A 88 32.22 39.73 -12.35
CA SER A 88 31.10 39.61 -11.43
C SER A 88 31.26 38.46 -10.45
N HIS A 89 30.68 38.63 -9.27
CA HIS A 89 30.56 37.60 -8.24
C HIS A 89 29.51 38.00 -7.20
N THR A 90 28.82 37.02 -6.61
CA THR A 90 27.83 37.26 -5.53
C THR A 90 28.46 37.95 -4.32
N SER A 91 29.70 37.55 -3.97
CA SER A 91 30.54 38.21 -2.96
C SER A 91 31.41 39.29 -3.61
N PRO A 92 31.19 40.60 -3.33
CA PRO A 92 31.90 41.68 -4.00
C PRO A 92 33.43 41.65 -3.85
N GLY A 93 33.93 41.11 -2.73
CA GLY A 93 35.36 40.97 -2.47
C GLY A 93 36.09 39.96 -3.36
N GLU A 94 35.37 39.18 -4.16
CA GLU A 94 35.94 38.22 -5.13
C GLU A 94 36.07 38.78 -6.54
N ILE A 95 35.51 39.96 -6.81
CA ILE A 95 35.61 40.65 -8.10
C ILE A 95 37.06 41.12 -8.29
N GLY A 96 37.61 40.90 -9.49
CA GLY A 96 39.01 41.17 -9.82
C GLY A 96 39.99 40.05 -9.42
N LYS A 97 39.52 38.98 -8.75
CA LYS A 97 40.32 37.78 -8.49
C LYS A 97 40.13 36.75 -9.60
N HIS A 98 41.06 35.79 -9.67
CA HIS A 98 40.94 34.66 -10.61
C HIS A 98 39.87 33.67 -10.16
N VAL A 99 39.21 33.04 -11.13
CA VAL A 99 38.32 31.92 -10.87
C VAL A 99 39.05 30.76 -10.19
N SER A 100 38.36 30.11 -9.27
CA SER A 100 38.88 28.97 -8.50
C SER A 100 38.79 27.65 -9.28
N THR A 101 38.07 27.64 -10.40
CA THR A 101 37.79 26.45 -11.21
C THR A 101 38.23 26.69 -12.64
N ASP A 102 38.57 25.62 -13.35
CA ASP A 102 39.18 25.71 -14.67
C ASP A 102 38.21 26.38 -15.69
N PRO A 103 38.58 27.54 -16.28
CA PRO A 103 37.77 28.20 -17.30
C PRO A 103 38.18 27.81 -18.73
N THR A 104 39.19 26.95 -18.90
CA THR A 104 39.88 26.72 -20.18
C THR A 104 38.93 26.29 -21.29
N ASP A 105 38.06 25.31 -21.05
CA ASP A 105 37.14 24.80 -22.07
C ASP A 105 36.15 25.87 -22.56
N ALA A 106 35.61 26.67 -21.63
CA ALA A 106 34.70 27.76 -21.98
C ALA A 106 35.39 28.87 -22.77
N ILE A 107 36.62 29.23 -22.39
CA ILE A 107 37.42 30.22 -23.11
C ILE A 107 37.87 29.70 -24.49
N GLN A 108 38.01 28.38 -24.65
CA GLN A 108 38.25 27.72 -25.95
C GLN A 108 36.99 27.60 -26.82
N GLY A 109 35.84 28.07 -26.33
CA GLY A 109 34.59 28.13 -27.09
C GLY A 109 33.68 26.92 -26.91
N ARG A 110 33.95 26.04 -25.95
CA ARG A 110 33.09 24.89 -25.63
C ARG A 110 32.09 25.27 -24.56
N GLU A 111 30.90 24.70 -24.64
CA GLU A 111 29.94 24.74 -23.55
C GLU A 111 30.26 23.61 -22.57
N VAL A 112 30.21 23.90 -21.27
CA VAL A 112 30.51 22.93 -20.22
C VAL A 112 29.33 22.85 -19.27
N MET A 113 28.93 21.61 -18.95
CA MET A 113 27.98 21.28 -17.89
C MET A 113 28.67 20.35 -16.91
N GLU A 114 28.76 20.77 -15.65
CA GLU A 114 29.41 19.98 -14.61
C GLU A 114 28.81 20.26 -13.24
N ILE A 115 28.99 19.30 -12.33
CA ILE A 115 28.77 19.52 -10.89
C ILE A 115 30.15 19.64 -10.27
N ASP A 116 30.41 20.78 -9.64
CA ASP A 116 31.74 21.09 -9.13
C ASP A 116 31.63 21.95 -7.85
N GLU A 117 32.71 21.98 -7.08
CA GLU A 117 32.83 22.73 -5.83
C GLU A 117 33.56 24.06 -6.07
N GLY A 118 33.25 25.07 -5.27
CA GLY A 118 33.78 26.41 -5.47
C GLY A 118 33.60 27.27 -4.23
N THR A 119 33.76 28.58 -4.36
CA THR A 119 33.69 29.53 -3.25
C THR A 119 32.34 29.57 -2.54
N LEU A 120 31.27 29.08 -3.17
CA LEU A 120 29.91 29.02 -2.65
C LEU A 120 29.45 27.57 -2.38
N GLY A 121 30.36 26.60 -2.42
CA GLY A 121 30.05 25.18 -2.24
C GLY A 121 29.69 24.45 -3.54
N ARG A 122 29.06 23.28 -3.39
CA ARG A 122 28.73 22.36 -4.49
C ARG A 122 27.53 22.86 -5.29
N SER A 123 27.70 23.04 -6.60
CA SER A 123 26.65 23.57 -7.49
C SER A 123 26.64 22.83 -8.82
N ALA A 124 25.46 22.78 -9.45
CA ALA A 124 25.32 22.40 -10.85
C ALA A 124 25.61 23.64 -11.71
N ARG A 125 26.54 23.52 -12.65
CA ARG A 125 27.15 24.66 -13.35
C ARG A 125 27.02 24.54 -14.85
N GLY A 126 26.78 25.68 -15.48
CA GLY A 126 26.87 25.86 -16.93
C GLY A 126 27.90 26.94 -17.24
N LYS A 127 28.88 26.62 -18.11
CA LYS A 127 29.88 27.58 -18.60
C LYS A 127 29.73 27.75 -20.12
N VAL A 128 29.71 29.00 -20.58
CA VAL A 128 29.52 29.35 -21.99
C VAL A 128 30.53 30.45 -22.39
N PRO A 129 31.13 30.40 -23.59
CA PRO A 129 31.96 31.49 -24.10
C PRO A 129 31.15 32.78 -24.25
N LEU A 130 31.71 33.90 -23.77
CA LEU A 130 31.20 35.23 -24.07
C LEU A 130 31.87 35.75 -25.35
N ARG A 131 31.07 36.08 -26.36
CA ARG A 131 31.55 36.53 -27.68
C ARG A 131 31.22 38.00 -27.92
N ALA A 132 32.14 38.73 -28.52
CA ALA A 132 31.88 40.06 -29.05
C ALA A 132 31.11 39.99 -30.38
N GLY A 133 30.65 41.14 -30.89
CA GLY A 133 29.88 41.21 -32.15
C GLY A 133 30.62 40.71 -33.39
N ASP A 134 31.95 40.61 -33.34
CA ASP A 134 32.82 40.03 -34.37
C ASP A 134 32.98 38.50 -34.23
N GLY A 135 32.33 37.86 -33.25
CA GLY A 135 32.41 36.43 -32.96
C GLY A 135 33.63 36.01 -32.12
N ARG A 136 34.54 36.93 -31.81
CA ARG A 136 35.73 36.69 -30.99
C ARG A 136 35.33 36.45 -29.53
N ILE A 137 35.91 35.42 -28.92
CA ILE A 137 35.71 35.14 -27.50
C ILE A 137 36.45 36.20 -26.69
N VAL A 138 35.71 36.92 -25.84
CA VAL A 138 36.23 37.98 -24.95
C VAL A 138 36.23 37.57 -23.48
N GLY A 139 35.62 36.44 -23.16
CA GLY A 139 35.53 35.91 -21.81
C GLY A 139 34.64 34.68 -21.74
N ALA A 140 34.14 34.39 -20.56
CA ALA A 140 33.17 33.32 -20.32
C ALA A 140 32.13 33.74 -19.28
N VAL A 141 30.95 33.13 -19.37
CA VAL A 141 29.89 33.22 -18.36
C VAL A 141 29.80 31.87 -17.67
N SER A 142 29.82 31.88 -16.34
CA SER A 142 29.61 30.72 -15.48
C SER A 142 28.41 30.98 -14.59
N VAL A 143 27.40 30.11 -14.67
CA VAL A 143 26.20 30.19 -13.84
C VAL A 143 26.12 28.94 -12.98
N GLY A 144 25.82 29.12 -11.70
CA GLY A 144 25.63 28.02 -10.75
C GLY A 144 24.24 28.01 -10.15
N ILE A 145 23.67 26.82 -10.03
CA ILE A 145 22.46 26.55 -9.25
C ILE A 145 22.86 25.72 -8.03
N SER A 146 22.44 26.17 -6.85
CA SER A 146 22.79 25.55 -5.57
C SER A 146 22.27 24.12 -5.49
N TYR A 147 23.18 23.16 -5.35
CA TYR A 147 22.87 21.74 -5.31
C TYR A 147 22.10 21.35 -4.04
N GLU A 148 22.46 21.96 -2.91
CA GLU A 148 21.81 21.72 -1.61
C GLU A 148 20.34 22.17 -1.61
N SER A 149 20.01 23.24 -2.34
CA SER A 149 18.63 23.71 -2.47
C SER A 149 17.73 22.74 -3.23
N VAL A 150 18.28 22.03 -4.22
CA VAL A 150 17.55 21.05 -5.03
C VAL A 150 17.29 19.79 -4.22
N ARG A 151 18.34 19.25 -3.55
CA ARG A 151 18.20 18.06 -2.72
C ARG A 151 17.35 18.30 -1.47
N ALA A 152 17.49 19.45 -0.82
CA ALA A 152 16.69 19.81 0.35
C ALA A 152 15.20 19.97 0.01
N ARG A 153 14.86 20.59 -1.13
CA ARG A 153 13.47 20.67 -1.60
C ARG A 153 12.88 19.28 -1.85
N LEU A 154 13.66 18.37 -2.42
CA LEU A 154 13.21 17.01 -2.68
C LEU A 154 12.99 16.21 -1.39
N VAL A 155 13.94 16.25 -0.46
CA VAL A 155 13.81 15.61 0.86
C VAL A 155 12.63 16.20 1.63
N ALA A 156 12.37 17.50 1.48
CA ALA A 156 11.20 18.15 2.07
C ALA A 156 9.86 17.70 1.46
N SER A 157 9.85 17.17 0.23
CA SER A 157 8.66 16.60 -0.41
C SER A 157 8.40 15.12 -0.04
N VAL A 158 9.41 14.42 0.51
CA VAL A 158 9.27 13.01 0.93
C VAL A 158 8.13 12.78 1.94
N PRO A 159 7.94 13.61 2.98
CA PRO A 159 6.82 13.45 3.91
C PRO A 159 5.45 13.51 3.23
N GLU A 160 5.29 14.36 2.22
CA GLU A 160 4.04 14.48 1.47
C GLU A 160 3.78 13.24 0.61
N MET A 161 4.80 12.72 -0.07
CA MET A 161 4.71 11.45 -0.80
C MET A 161 4.37 10.28 0.13
N LEU A 162 4.99 10.24 1.32
CA LEU A 162 4.66 9.24 2.34
C LEU A 162 3.23 9.40 2.87
N ALA A 163 2.71 10.62 2.97
CA ALA A 163 1.32 10.86 3.33
C ALA A 163 0.35 10.32 2.27
N TYR A 164 0.61 10.55 0.97
CA TYR A 164 -0.18 9.95 -0.11
C TYR A 164 -0.11 8.43 -0.11
N ALA A 165 1.09 7.85 0.04
CA ALA A 165 1.27 6.40 0.13
C ALA A 165 0.55 5.81 1.35
N GLY A 166 0.65 6.46 2.50
CA GLY A 166 -0.06 6.09 3.72
C GLY A 166 -1.58 6.16 3.57
N GLY A 167 -2.09 7.21 2.90
CA GLY A 167 -3.51 7.35 2.57
C GLY A 167 -4.01 6.24 1.66
N ALA A 168 -3.26 5.92 0.59
CA ALA A 168 -3.60 4.83 -0.32
C ALA A 168 -3.61 3.47 0.40
N LEU A 169 -2.64 3.21 1.28
CA LEU A 169 -2.61 2.01 2.12
C LEU A 169 -3.79 1.94 3.08
N ALA A 170 -4.18 3.05 3.71
CA ALA A 170 -5.33 3.11 4.60
C ALA A 170 -6.64 2.78 3.87
N VAL A 171 -6.82 3.33 2.66
CA VAL A 171 -7.98 3.02 1.81
C VAL A 171 -7.99 1.55 1.40
N GLY A 172 -6.84 1.00 0.98
CA GLY A 172 -6.72 -0.42 0.63
C GLY A 172 -7.02 -1.34 1.82
N ALA A 173 -6.52 -1.01 3.01
CA ALA A 173 -6.78 -1.75 4.23
C ALA A 173 -8.26 -1.70 4.64
N LEU A 174 -8.90 -0.53 4.52
CA LEU A 174 -10.32 -0.36 4.81
C LEU A 174 -11.19 -1.17 3.83
N ALA A 175 -10.87 -1.14 2.54
CA ALA A 175 -11.55 -1.92 1.52
C ALA A 175 -11.43 -3.43 1.80
N ALA A 176 -10.23 -3.91 2.09
CA ALA A 176 -9.99 -5.31 2.45
C ALA A 176 -10.77 -5.72 3.71
N TYR A 177 -10.80 -4.85 4.72
CA TYR A 177 -11.57 -5.08 5.95
C TYR A 177 -13.08 -5.17 5.67
N VAL A 178 -13.63 -4.26 4.86
CA VAL A 178 -15.06 -4.28 4.49
C VAL A 178 -15.40 -5.56 3.73
N VAL A 179 -14.56 -5.97 2.78
CA VAL A 179 -14.75 -7.22 2.02
C VAL A 179 -14.69 -8.44 2.94
N ALA A 180 -13.69 -8.52 3.83
CA ALA A 180 -13.55 -9.62 4.78
C ALA A 180 -14.76 -9.71 5.72
N ARG A 181 -15.25 -8.57 6.24
CA ARG A 181 -16.42 -8.50 7.11
C ARG A 181 -17.70 -8.89 6.38
N ARG A 182 -17.85 -8.50 5.11
CA ARG A 182 -19.01 -8.88 4.28
C ARG A 182 -19.00 -10.37 3.97
N LEU A 183 -17.83 -10.94 3.70
CA LEU A 183 -17.67 -12.37 3.47
C LEU A 183 -17.99 -13.16 4.75
N GLN A 184 -17.41 -12.77 5.89
CA GLN A 184 -17.69 -13.42 7.18
C GLN A 184 -19.18 -13.40 7.56
N ARG A 185 -19.91 -12.32 7.27
CA ARG A 185 -21.37 -12.27 7.49
C ARG A 185 -22.11 -13.27 6.60
N ARG A 186 -21.82 -13.27 5.29
CA ARG A 186 -22.46 -14.19 4.35
C ARG A 186 -22.14 -15.66 4.63
N THR A 187 -20.92 -15.97 5.06
CA THR A 187 -20.53 -17.35 5.37
C THR A 187 -21.10 -17.83 6.71
N HIS A 188 -21.22 -16.96 7.73
CA HIS A 188 -21.87 -17.34 8.99
C HIS A 188 -23.35 -17.67 8.81
N ASP A 189 -24.06 -16.89 7.98
CA ASP A 189 -25.49 -17.14 7.72
C ASP A 189 -25.72 -18.50 7.03
N LEU A 190 -24.82 -18.88 6.10
CA LEU A 190 -24.87 -20.17 5.40
C LEU A 190 -24.50 -21.35 6.32
N ALA A 191 -23.48 -21.22 7.16
CA ALA A 191 -23.08 -22.28 8.08
C ALA A 191 -24.19 -22.62 9.09
N PHE A 192 -24.94 -21.62 9.56
CA PHE A 192 -26.03 -21.83 10.51
C PHE A 192 -27.28 -22.43 9.85
N SER A 193 -27.61 -22.03 8.61
CA SER A 193 -28.76 -22.60 7.89
C SER A 193 -28.55 -24.07 7.54
N ASP A 194 -27.36 -24.43 7.09
CA ASP A 194 -27.07 -25.79 6.66
C ASP A 194 -27.03 -26.78 7.84
N ILE A 195 -26.48 -26.35 8.99
CA ILE A 195 -26.51 -27.16 10.22
C ILE A 195 -27.95 -27.33 10.74
N SER A 196 -28.76 -26.28 10.67
CA SER A 196 -30.17 -26.33 11.12
C SER A 196 -31.01 -27.22 10.23
N ALA A 197 -30.78 -27.19 8.90
CA ALA A 197 -31.45 -28.08 7.95
C ALA A 197 -31.05 -29.55 8.15
N LEU A 198 -29.77 -29.84 8.39
CA LEU A 198 -29.27 -31.19 8.68
C LEU A 198 -29.79 -31.75 10.01
N LEU A 199 -29.96 -30.90 11.04
CA LEU A 199 -30.60 -31.33 12.29
C LEU A 199 -32.09 -31.63 12.09
N ALA A 200 -32.81 -30.76 11.37
CA ALA A 200 -34.23 -30.96 11.09
C ALA A 200 -34.50 -32.23 10.26
N GLU A 201 -33.62 -32.56 9.31
CA GLU A 201 -33.69 -33.80 8.53
C GLU A 201 -33.51 -35.04 9.40
N ARG A 202 -32.58 -35.00 10.37
CA ARG A 202 -32.32 -36.12 11.29
C ARG A 202 -33.46 -36.31 12.29
N GLU A 203 -34.08 -35.23 12.75
CA GLU A 203 -35.21 -35.26 13.69
C GLU A 203 -36.49 -35.73 12.98
N ALA A 204 -36.70 -35.34 11.73
CA ALA A 204 -37.80 -35.83 10.89
C ALA A 204 -37.69 -37.34 10.57
N MET A 205 -36.47 -37.87 10.37
CA MET A 205 -36.28 -39.31 10.21
C MET A 205 -36.58 -40.10 11.49
N LEU A 206 -36.31 -39.54 12.68
CA LEU A 206 -36.58 -40.21 13.96
C LEU A 206 -38.06 -40.21 14.35
N HIS A 207 -38.83 -39.21 13.90
CA HIS A 207 -40.28 -39.14 14.13
C HIS A 207 -41.11 -39.78 13.00
N GLY A 208 -40.47 -40.31 11.96
CA GLY A 208 -41.13 -40.97 10.81
C GLY A 208 -41.36 -42.48 10.95
N ILE A 209 -40.85 -43.12 12.01
CA ILE A 209 -40.97 -44.57 12.19
C ILE A 209 -42.32 -44.88 12.85
N ARG A 210 -43.24 -45.52 12.10
CA ARG A 210 -44.55 -46.01 12.59
C ARG A 210 -44.44 -47.29 13.43
N GLU A 211 -43.28 -47.54 14.02
CA GLU A 211 -43.02 -48.73 14.83
C GLU A 211 -43.01 -48.33 16.31
N GLY A 212 -43.75 -49.09 17.11
CA GLY A 212 -43.75 -48.92 18.55
C GLY A 212 -42.48 -49.53 19.16
N VAL A 213 -41.75 -48.76 19.96
CA VAL A 213 -40.58 -49.22 20.72
C VAL A 213 -40.93 -49.27 22.21
N VAL A 214 -40.78 -50.45 22.81
CA VAL A 214 -40.89 -50.68 24.26
C VAL A 214 -39.60 -51.29 24.76
N ALA A 215 -38.93 -50.65 25.71
CA ALA A 215 -37.73 -51.19 26.35
C ALA A 215 -38.05 -51.59 27.80
N LEU A 216 -37.68 -52.80 28.19
CA LEU A 216 -37.80 -53.31 29.56
C LEU A 216 -36.44 -53.27 30.28
N ASP A 217 -36.46 -53.11 31.59
CA ASP A 217 -35.30 -53.33 32.44
C ASP A 217 -35.07 -54.82 32.75
N ALA A 218 -33.98 -55.15 33.43
CA ALA A 218 -33.64 -56.53 33.81
C ALA A 218 -34.66 -57.20 34.74
N HIS A 219 -35.61 -56.44 35.30
CA HIS A 219 -36.68 -56.91 36.18
C HIS A 219 -38.06 -56.87 35.49
N GLY A 220 -38.11 -56.66 34.17
CA GLY A 220 -39.35 -56.65 33.38
C GLY A 220 -40.20 -55.37 33.51
N ARG A 221 -39.62 -54.25 33.96
CA ARG A 221 -40.32 -52.96 34.07
C ARG A 221 -40.11 -52.09 32.84
N ILE A 222 -41.14 -51.33 32.47
CA ILE A 222 -41.09 -50.44 31.30
C ILE A 222 -40.13 -49.29 31.59
N ARG A 223 -39.00 -49.24 30.88
CA ARG A 223 -37.99 -48.18 30.99
C ARG A 223 -38.20 -47.07 29.97
N LEU A 224 -38.65 -47.44 28.77
CA LEU A 224 -38.89 -46.49 27.68
C LEU A 224 -40.05 -46.99 26.82
N VAL A 225 -40.92 -46.07 26.44
CA VAL A 225 -42.02 -46.30 25.52
C VAL A 225 -42.13 -45.07 24.62
N ASN A 226 -42.11 -45.25 23.30
CA ASN A 226 -42.34 -44.14 22.36
C ASN A 226 -43.84 -43.87 22.16
N ASP A 227 -44.18 -42.69 21.63
CA ASP A 227 -45.57 -42.27 21.42
C ASP A 227 -46.35 -43.24 20.55
N GLU A 228 -45.69 -43.87 19.58
CA GLU A 228 -46.31 -44.87 18.70
C GLU A 228 -46.60 -46.19 19.44
N ALA A 229 -45.74 -46.64 20.34
CA ALA A 229 -46.04 -47.78 21.22
C ALA A 229 -47.17 -47.46 22.19
N GLN A 230 -47.25 -46.23 22.73
CA GLN A 230 -48.39 -45.82 23.56
C GLN A 230 -49.70 -45.88 22.76
N ARG A 231 -49.68 -45.41 21.50
CA ARG A 231 -50.82 -45.44 20.60
C ARG A 231 -51.21 -46.86 20.19
N LEU A 232 -50.25 -47.74 19.89
CA LEU A 232 -50.47 -49.11 19.43
C LEU A 232 -50.89 -50.06 20.55
N LEU A 233 -50.33 -49.90 21.74
CA LEU A 233 -50.58 -50.74 22.90
C LEU A 233 -51.60 -50.15 23.88
N GLU A 234 -52.15 -48.97 23.60
CA GLU A 234 -53.11 -48.23 24.44
C GLU A 234 -52.60 -48.00 25.87
N LEU A 235 -51.29 -47.77 25.99
CA LEU A 235 -50.63 -47.55 27.27
C LEU A 235 -50.88 -46.12 27.74
N ARG A 236 -51.22 -45.97 29.03
CA ARG A 236 -51.28 -44.65 29.66
C ARG A 236 -49.86 -44.12 29.93
N PRO A 237 -49.63 -42.79 29.84
CA PRO A 237 -48.31 -42.20 30.04
C PRO A 237 -47.70 -42.50 31.43
N GLU A 238 -48.54 -42.79 32.43
CA GLU A 238 -48.11 -43.13 33.79
C GLU A 238 -47.55 -44.55 33.97
N GLY A 239 -47.47 -45.36 32.89
CA GLY A 239 -47.00 -46.76 32.95
C GLY A 239 -45.48 -46.95 33.03
N THR A 240 -44.69 -45.89 32.87
CA THR A 240 -43.22 -45.97 32.90
C THR A 240 -42.73 -46.27 34.33
N GLY A 241 -41.88 -47.28 34.50
CA GLY A 241 -41.36 -47.77 35.79
C GLY A 241 -42.19 -48.89 36.44
N GLN A 242 -43.37 -49.20 35.91
CA GLN A 242 -44.20 -50.31 36.36
C GLN A 242 -43.82 -51.63 35.64
N PRO A 243 -44.03 -52.80 36.28
CA PRO A 243 -43.84 -54.08 35.62
C PRO A 243 -44.84 -54.21 34.47
N LEU A 244 -44.39 -54.75 33.33
CA LEU A 244 -45.19 -54.87 32.11
C LEU A 244 -46.54 -55.58 32.36
N GLU A 245 -46.53 -56.59 33.22
CA GLU A 245 -47.69 -57.41 33.62
C GLU A 245 -48.76 -56.62 34.40
N ALA A 246 -48.41 -55.49 35.01
CA ALA A 246 -49.36 -54.63 35.71
C ALA A 246 -50.02 -53.60 34.77
N VAL A 247 -49.39 -53.32 33.62
CA VAL A 247 -49.83 -52.30 32.68
C VAL A 247 -50.59 -52.92 31.51
N LEU A 248 -50.19 -54.12 31.06
CA LEU A 248 -50.88 -54.88 30.01
C LEU A 248 -51.63 -56.08 30.59
N PRO A 249 -52.84 -56.40 30.07
CA PRO A 249 -53.56 -57.60 30.48
C PRO A 249 -52.75 -58.88 30.19
N PRO A 250 -52.94 -59.95 30.98
CA PRO A 250 -52.31 -61.24 30.71
C PRO A 250 -52.76 -61.75 29.35
N GLY A 251 -51.80 -62.08 28.49
CA GLY A 251 -52.06 -62.52 27.12
C GLY A 251 -50.80 -62.52 26.27
N ARG A 252 -50.97 -62.97 25.03
CA ARG A 252 -49.87 -63.19 24.07
C ARG A 252 -48.99 -61.95 23.86
N THR A 253 -49.56 -60.74 23.91
CA THR A 253 -48.79 -59.49 23.74
C THR A 253 -47.79 -59.30 24.87
N THR A 254 -48.21 -59.59 26.10
CA THR A 254 -47.36 -59.52 27.28
C THR A 254 -46.30 -60.61 27.25
N ASP A 255 -46.62 -61.82 26.76
CA ASP A 255 -45.66 -62.92 26.61
C ASP A 255 -44.57 -62.64 25.57
N VAL A 256 -44.95 -62.03 24.44
CA VAL A 256 -44.02 -61.64 23.38
C VAL A 256 -43.11 -60.50 23.85
N LEU A 257 -43.68 -59.44 24.43
CA LEU A 257 -42.91 -58.29 24.89
C LEU A 257 -42.02 -58.59 26.11
N SER A 258 -42.39 -59.55 26.96
CA SER A 258 -41.57 -60.01 28.10
C SER A 258 -40.51 -61.05 27.70
N GLY A 259 -40.44 -61.44 26.42
CA GLY A 259 -39.48 -62.43 25.92
C GLY A 259 -39.77 -63.87 26.33
N ARG A 260 -40.98 -64.17 26.86
CA ARG A 260 -41.42 -65.53 27.17
C ARG A 260 -41.79 -66.33 25.92
N ALA A 261 -42.22 -65.64 24.87
CA ALA A 261 -42.35 -66.20 23.53
C ALA A 261 -41.10 -65.86 22.71
N THR A 262 -40.40 -66.88 22.20
CA THR A 262 -39.18 -66.70 21.42
C THR A 262 -39.45 -66.96 19.93
N GLY A 263 -39.00 -66.05 19.07
CA GLY A 263 -39.20 -66.08 17.62
C GLY A 263 -39.02 -64.69 17.01
N ALA A 264 -38.95 -64.63 15.69
CA ALA A 264 -39.02 -63.37 14.94
C ALA A 264 -40.42 -63.22 14.34
N ASP A 265 -40.90 -61.99 14.18
CA ASP A 265 -42.20 -61.64 13.60
C ASP A 265 -43.38 -62.31 14.30
N LEU A 266 -43.41 -62.21 15.63
CA LEU A 266 -44.45 -62.81 16.46
C LEU A 266 -45.74 -61.99 16.38
N LEU A 267 -46.79 -62.62 15.85
CA LEU A 267 -48.12 -62.02 15.80
C LEU A 267 -48.75 -61.99 17.19
N THR A 268 -49.25 -60.82 17.56
CA THR A 268 -50.01 -60.62 18.79
C THR A 268 -51.20 -59.68 18.60
N VAL A 269 -52.13 -59.64 19.54
CA VAL A 269 -53.33 -58.80 19.47
C VAL A 269 -53.43 -57.90 20.69
N SER A 270 -53.54 -56.60 20.48
CA SER A 270 -53.77 -55.61 21.54
C SER A 270 -54.86 -54.63 21.10
N GLY A 271 -55.85 -54.36 21.96
CA GLY A 271 -56.90 -53.38 21.67
C GLY A 271 -57.65 -53.61 20.34
N GLY A 272 -57.84 -54.87 19.93
CA GLY A 272 -58.48 -55.22 18.64
C GLY A 272 -57.59 -55.05 17.40
N ARG A 273 -56.30 -54.77 17.56
CA ARG A 273 -55.31 -54.65 16.47
C ARG A 273 -54.37 -55.83 16.47
N VAL A 274 -54.03 -56.34 15.28
CA VAL A 274 -52.97 -57.34 15.10
C VAL A 274 -51.64 -56.59 14.97
N LEU A 275 -50.69 -56.93 15.84
CA LEU A 275 -49.35 -56.37 15.90
C LEU A 275 -48.34 -57.47 15.54
N VAL A 276 -47.24 -57.08 14.91
CA VAL A 276 -46.07 -57.93 14.66
C VAL A 276 -44.95 -57.36 15.53
N ALA A 277 -44.31 -58.22 16.32
CA ALA A 277 -43.24 -57.86 17.24
C ALA A 277 -42.02 -58.77 17.08
#